data_AF-A0A937SG78-F1
#
_entry.id   AF-A0A937SG78-F1
#
_cell.length_a   1.000
_cell.length_b   1.000
_cell.length_c   1.000
_cell.angle_alpha   90.00
_cell.angle_beta   90.00
_cell.angle_gamma   90.00
#
_symmetry.space_group_name_H-M   'P 1'
#
loop_
_entity.id
_entity.type
_entity.pdbx_description
1 polymer ?
#
loop_
_entity_poly.entity_id
_entity_poly.type
_entity_poly.pdbx_seq_one_letter_code
_entity_poly.pdbx_strand_id
1 'polypeptide(L)'
;MMFWKYARIPFLMLVFGGTLFALGKELFSPLPKQQQVKTVFSEQVSLAGWLFLASKPLTDPIGRTYQYKQGHKQLTIEMRYAADLLSNEKPFRDYDPTVTTPVAPGQPRPILRQHDATGAYGLSVQDGKAYLRSCINPRGKAAVTYTQFIQNRYTVDLQPSRFVHWLTGQQPLRDYRCLWAYFSIPLEGSPPEAAYQTLEKTWPTWYQWWQANFPTL
;
A
#
# COMPACT_ATOMS: atom_id res chain seq x y z
N MET A 1 3.03 45.54 25.47
CA MET A 1 2.90 44.38 26.40
C MET A 1 1.47 44.21 26.97
N MET A 2 0.40 44.58 26.25
CA MET A 2 -0.99 44.46 26.75
C MET A 2 -1.72 43.23 26.16
N PHE A 3 -1.40 42.86 24.91
CA PHE A 3 -1.96 41.69 24.21
C PHE A 3 -1.81 40.36 24.93
N TRP A 4 -0.70 40.15 25.66
CA TRP A 4 -0.45 38.89 26.39
C TRP A 4 -1.46 38.64 27.51
N LYS A 5 -1.91 39.70 28.22
CA LYS A 5 -2.87 39.56 29.32
C LYS A 5 -4.26 39.17 28.80
N TYR A 6 -4.65 39.72 27.64
CA TYR A 6 -5.94 39.41 26.99
C TYR A 6 -5.93 38.04 26.29
N ALA A 7 -4.78 37.59 25.77
CA ALA A 7 -4.67 36.29 25.12
C ALA A 7 -4.46 35.12 26.11
N ARG A 8 -3.94 35.38 27.31
CA ARG A 8 -3.59 34.33 28.29
C ARG A 8 -4.80 33.54 28.79
N ILE A 9 -5.87 34.23 29.20
CA ILE A 9 -7.06 33.58 29.76
C ILE A 9 -7.79 32.71 28.73
N PRO A 10 -8.11 33.18 27.50
CA PRO A 10 -8.77 32.34 26.50
C PRO A 10 -7.89 31.16 26.07
N PHE A 11 -6.56 31.36 25.98
CA PHE A 11 -5.64 30.26 25.67
C PHE A 11 -5.64 29.18 26.77
N LEU A 12 -5.61 29.59 28.05
CA LEU A 12 -5.66 28.65 29.17
C LEU A 12 -7.00 27.88 29.21
N MET A 13 -8.13 28.56 28.97
CA MET A 13 -9.43 27.88 28.89
C MET A 13 -9.50 26.89 27.73
N LEU A 14 -8.94 27.25 26.57
CA LEU A 14 -8.88 26.39 25.40
C LEU A 14 -8.04 25.13 25.67
N VAL A 15 -6.85 25.29 26.26
CA VAL A 15 -5.98 24.16 26.62
C VAL A 15 -6.67 23.26 27.65
N PHE A 16 -7.19 23.85 28.74
CA PHE A 16 -7.83 23.08 29.81
C PHE A 16 -9.09 22.34 29.34
N GLY A 17 -9.95 23.00 28.56
CA GLY A 17 -11.12 22.38 27.96
C GLY A 17 -10.76 21.26 27.00
N GLY A 18 -9.72 21.45 26.17
CA GLY A 18 -9.19 20.42 25.28
C GLY A 18 -8.67 19.19 26.03
N THR A 19 -7.95 19.40 27.15
CA THR A 19 -7.45 18.29 27.98
C THR A 19 -8.58 17.50 28.64
N LEU A 20 -9.57 18.18 29.23
CA LEU A 20 -10.73 17.51 29.83
C LEU A 20 -11.53 16.70 28.80
N PHE A 21 -11.71 17.25 27.59
CA PHE A 21 -12.39 16.56 26.50
C PHE A 21 -11.63 15.29 26.08
N ALA A 22 -10.30 15.37 25.94
CA ALA A 22 -9.47 14.22 25.59
C ALA A 22 -9.55 13.11 26.66
N LEU A 23 -9.46 13.46 27.95
CA LEU A 23 -9.58 12.51 29.06
C LEU A 23 -10.97 11.87 29.12
N GLY A 24 -12.03 12.67 28.92
CA GLY A 24 -13.39 12.16 28.83
C GLY A 24 -13.53 11.13 27.70
N LYS A 25 -12.99 11.43 26.52
CA LYS A 25 -13.04 10.51 25.38
C LYS A 25 -12.39 9.15 25.71
N GLU A 26 -11.22 9.13 26.35
CA GLU A 26 -10.52 7.87 26.67
C GLU A 26 -11.34 7.00 27.63
N LEU A 27 -12.07 7.60 28.57
CA LEU A 27 -12.94 6.88 29.51
C LEU A 27 -14.18 6.24 28.85
N PHE A 28 -14.65 6.77 27.72
CA PHE A 28 -15.86 6.32 27.04
C PHE A 28 -15.61 5.63 25.69
N SER A 29 -14.36 5.51 25.25
CA SER A 29 -14.06 4.90 23.95
C SER A 29 -14.15 3.38 24.02
N PRO A 30 -15.00 2.74 23.21
CA PRO A 30 -15.05 1.28 23.16
C PRO A 30 -13.72 0.72 22.64
N LEU A 31 -13.30 -0.41 23.20
CA LEU A 31 -12.11 -1.13 22.75
C LEU A 31 -12.22 -1.47 21.24
N PRO A 32 -11.14 -1.31 20.45
CA PRO A 32 -11.16 -1.56 19.02
C PRO A 32 -11.51 -3.03 18.72
N LYS A 33 -12.56 -3.25 17.93
CA LYS A 33 -12.98 -4.59 17.48
C LYS A 33 -12.03 -5.10 16.40
N GLN A 34 -11.54 -6.33 16.56
CA GLN A 34 -10.76 -7.05 15.55
C GLN A 34 -11.61 -7.24 14.28
N GLN A 35 -11.29 -6.50 13.23
CA GLN A 35 -12.02 -6.53 11.96
C GLN A 35 -11.55 -7.73 11.11
N GLN A 36 -12.48 -8.57 10.67
CA GLN A 36 -12.19 -9.85 10.02
C GLN A 36 -11.57 -9.70 8.63
N VAL A 37 -10.59 -10.54 8.30
CA VAL A 37 -9.89 -10.59 7.00
C VAL A 37 -10.85 -10.67 5.79
N LYS A 38 -12.03 -11.29 5.95
CA LYS A 38 -13.03 -11.44 4.89
C LYS A 38 -13.57 -10.09 4.36
N THR A 39 -13.55 -9.03 5.17
CA THR A 39 -14.00 -7.69 4.74
C THR A 39 -12.92 -6.86 4.06
N VAL A 40 -11.66 -7.32 4.02
CA VAL A 40 -10.52 -6.50 3.57
C VAL A 40 -10.24 -6.70 2.09
N PHE A 41 -10.31 -7.95 1.61
CA PHE A 41 -9.97 -8.29 0.22
C PHE A 41 -11.17 -8.90 -0.49
N SER A 42 -11.55 -8.33 -1.65
CA SER A 42 -12.57 -8.93 -2.52
C SER A 42 -12.16 -10.34 -2.94
N GLU A 43 -13.13 -11.25 -2.99
CA GLU A 43 -12.90 -12.63 -3.45
C GLU A 43 -12.54 -12.66 -4.94
N GLN A 44 -13.02 -11.71 -5.72
CA GLN A 44 -12.73 -11.62 -7.15
C GLN A 44 -12.50 -10.16 -7.56
N VAL A 45 -11.50 -9.96 -8.40
CA VAL A 45 -11.21 -8.68 -9.06
C VAL A 45 -11.10 -8.96 -10.56
N SER A 46 -11.90 -8.26 -11.37
CA SER A 46 -11.91 -8.47 -12.81
C SER A 46 -10.69 -7.84 -13.47
N LEU A 47 -10.04 -8.59 -14.35
CA LEU A 47 -8.90 -8.14 -15.15
C LEU A 47 -9.21 -8.32 -16.63
N ALA A 48 -9.08 -7.24 -17.40
CA ALA A 48 -9.44 -7.24 -18.82
C ALA A 48 -8.62 -8.29 -19.59
N GLY A 49 -9.31 -9.19 -20.29
CA GLY A 49 -8.71 -10.27 -21.07
C GLY A 49 -8.14 -11.44 -20.26
N TRP A 50 -8.31 -11.46 -18.94
CA TRP A 50 -7.88 -12.54 -18.06
C TRP A 50 -9.09 -13.32 -17.54
N LEU A 51 -9.03 -14.66 -17.64
CA LEU A 51 -9.99 -15.54 -17.00
C LEU A 51 -9.59 -15.73 -15.53
N PHE A 52 -10.45 -15.31 -14.61
CA PHE A 52 -10.30 -15.60 -13.19
C PHE A 52 -10.45 -17.10 -12.94
N LEU A 53 -9.52 -17.69 -12.21
CA LEU A 53 -9.56 -19.11 -11.85
C LEU A 53 -9.98 -19.31 -10.39
N ALA A 54 -9.25 -18.70 -9.48
CA ALA A 54 -9.43 -18.89 -8.05
C ALA A 54 -8.75 -17.76 -7.27
N SER A 55 -9.12 -17.64 -6.00
CA SER A 55 -8.40 -16.81 -5.04
C SER A 55 -8.43 -17.43 -3.64
N LYS A 56 -7.39 -17.17 -2.86
CA LYS A 56 -7.20 -17.75 -1.52
C LYS A 56 -6.79 -16.67 -0.51
N PRO A 57 -7.49 -16.54 0.63
CA PRO A 57 -7.12 -15.58 1.67
C PRO A 57 -5.80 -15.97 2.35
N LEU A 58 -5.09 -14.97 2.85
CA LEU A 58 -3.84 -15.08 3.59
C LEU A 58 -4.04 -14.37 4.95
N THR A 59 -3.58 -15.00 6.03
CA THR A 59 -3.87 -14.52 7.40
C THR A 59 -2.67 -13.89 8.09
N ASP A 60 -1.45 -14.16 7.63
CA ASP A 60 -0.23 -13.60 8.22
C ASP A 60 0.84 -13.33 7.13
N PRO A 61 1.10 -12.06 6.81
CA PRO A 61 0.23 -10.90 7.02
C PRO A 61 -1.10 -11.03 6.25
N ILE A 62 -2.11 -10.27 6.68
CA ILE A 62 -3.45 -10.23 6.04
C ILE A 62 -3.31 -9.96 4.54
N GLY A 63 -3.95 -10.78 3.72
CA GLY A 63 -3.81 -10.69 2.26
C GLY A 63 -4.71 -11.63 1.48
N ARG A 64 -4.48 -11.68 0.18
CA ARG A 64 -5.14 -12.63 -0.73
C ARG A 64 -4.29 -12.90 -1.95
N THR A 65 -4.24 -14.15 -2.38
CA THR A 65 -3.67 -14.55 -3.66
C THR A 65 -4.78 -14.74 -4.68
N TYR A 66 -4.57 -14.27 -5.91
CA TYR A 66 -5.48 -14.38 -7.05
C TYR A 66 -4.77 -15.09 -8.20
N GLN A 67 -5.48 -15.97 -8.89
CA GLN A 67 -4.97 -16.73 -10.02
C GLN A 67 -5.81 -16.46 -11.26
N TYR A 68 -5.12 -16.17 -12.36
CA TYR A 68 -5.70 -15.83 -13.64
C TYR A 68 -5.03 -16.60 -14.78
N LYS A 69 -5.77 -16.79 -15.87
CA LYS A 69 -5.28 -17.41 -17.10
C LYS A 69 -5.62 -16.57 -18.33
N GLN A 70 -4.68 -16.46 -19.26
CA GLN A 70 -4.89 -15.87 -20.58
C GLN A 70 -4.16 -16.73 -21.63
N GLY A 71 -4.92 -17.56 -22.35
CA GLY A 71 -4.33 -18.58 -23.22
C GLY A 71 -3.47 -19.57 -22.42
N HIS A 72 -2.18 -19.65 -22.75
CA HIS A 72 -1.21 -20.47 -22.02
C HIS A 72 -0.56 -19.76 -20.82
N LYS A 73 -0.72 -18.44 -20.71
CA LYS A 73 -0.10 -17.66 -19.63
C LYS A 73 -0.89 -17.80 -18.34
N GLN A 74 -0.17 -18.02 -17.23
CA GLN A 74 -0.72 -17.99 -15.88
C GLN A 74 -0.19 -16.76 -15.14
N LEU A 75 -1.09 -15.98 -14.57
CA LEU A 75 -0.77 -14.83 -13.73
C LEU A 75 -1.21 -15.11 -12.31
N THR A 76 -0.28 -14.97 -11.37
CA THR A 76 -0.57 -14.99 -9.94
C THR A 76 -0.34 -13.60 -9.37
N ILE A 77 -1.33 -13.07 -8.66
CA ILE A 77 -1.23 -11.78 -7.96
C ILE A 77 -1.42 -12.05 -6.48
N GLU A 78 -0.40 -11.77 -5.69
CA GLU A 78 -0.49 -11.76 -4.24
C GLU A 78 -0.64 -10.32 -3.74
N MET A 79 -1.66 -10.10 -2.92
CA MET A 79 -1.88 -8.83 -2.24
C MET A 79 -1.66 -9.00 -0.75
N ARG A 80 -0.91 -8.09 -0.13
CA ARG A 80 -0.72 -8.02 1.32
C ARG A 80 -1.05 -6.63 1.82
N TYR A 81 -1.72 -6.57 2.96
CA TYR A 81 -2.03 -5.32 3.64
C TYR A 81 -0.97 -5.04 4.71
N ALA A 82 -0.34 -3.88 4.63
CA ALA A 82 0.54 -3.34 5.66
C ALA A 82 -0.13 -2.09 6.25
N ALA A 83 -0.31 -2.08 7.57
CA ALA A 83 -1.12 -1.08 8.27
C ALA A 83 -0.30 0.16 8.68
N ASP A 84 1.00 0.00 8.85
CA ASP A 84 1.87 0.95 9.53
C ASP A 84 3.28 1.01 8.91
N LEU A 85 4.13 1.89 9.46
CA LEU A 85 5.51 2.04 8.99
C LEU A 85 6.33 0.76 9.14
N LEU A 86 6.18 0.06 10.26
CA LEU A 86 7.01 -1.11 10.61
C LEU A 86 6.72 -2.29 9.67
N SER A 87 5.44 -2.56 9.42
CA SER A 87 4.99 -3.59 8.48
C SER A 87 5.39 -3.30 7.03
N ASN A 88 5.67 -2.04 6.69
CA ASN A 88 6.16 -1.63 5.38
C ASN A 88 7.69 -1.69 5.22
N GLU A 89 8.45 -1.59 6.31
CA GLU A 89 9.91 -1.44 6.25
C GLU A 89 10.58 -2.62 5.55
N LYS A 90 10.24 -3.85 5.94
CA LYS A 90 10.84 -5.06 5.36
C LYS A 90 10.54 -5.20 3.86
N PRO A 91 9.28 -5.12 3.39
CA PRO A 91 8.99 -5.13 1.96
C PRO A 91 9.75 -4.06 1.16
N PHE A 92 9.83 -2.82 1.65
CA PHE A 92 10.59 -1.78 0.95
C PHE A 92 12.07 -2.12 0.86
N ARG A 93 12.68 -2.69 1.91
CA ARG A 93 14.08 -3.11 1.86
C ARG A 93 14.32 -4.30 0.94
N ASP A 94 13.46 -5.30 1.00
CA ASP A 94 13.66 -6.58 0.29
C ASP A 94 13.39 -6.43 -1.22
N TYR A 95 12.50 -5.50 -1.62
CA TYR A 95 12.03 -5.36 -2.99
C TYR A 95 12.47 -4.08 -3.71
N ASP A 96 13.25 -3.21 -3.07
CA ASP A 96 13.73 -1.99 -3.70
C ASP A 96 14.71 -2.33 -4.84
N PRO A 97 14.33 -2.09 -6.11
CA PRO A 97 15.14 -2.48 -7.25
C PRO A 97 16.45 -1.69 -7.39
N THR A 98 16.62 -0.61 -6.62
CA THR A 98 17.84 0.22 -6.64
C THR A 98 18.96 -0.35 -5.76
N VAL A 99 18.62 -1.23 -4.81
CA VAL A 99 19.57 -1.83 -3.86
C VAL A 99 19.59 -3.35 -3.92
N THR A 100 18.50 -4.00 -4.34
CA THR A 100 18.42 -5.46 -4.43
C THR A 100 19.30 -6.00 -5.55
N THR A 101 20.16 -6.97 -5.21
CA THR A 101 21.00 -7.69 -6.18
C THR A 101 20.30 -8.94 -6.72
N PRO A 102 20.66 -9.42 -7.93
CA PRO A 102 20.17 -10.71 -8.43
C PRO A 102 20.45 -11.84 -7.42
N VAL A 103 19.53 -12.79 -7.30
CA VAL A 103 19.63 -13.90 -6.33
C VAL A 103 20.69 -14.92 -6.79
N ALA A 104 20.85 -15.10 -8.10
CA ALA A 104 21.80 -16.04 -8.68
C ALA A 104 22.68 -15.42 -9.77
N PRO A 105 23.91 -15.92 -9.98
CA PRO A 105 24.75 -15.55 -11.11
C PRO A 105 24.00 -15.76 -12.43
N GLY A 106 24.03 -14.76 -13.32
CA GLY A 106 23.37 -14.81 -14.63
C GLY A 106 21.89 -14.36 -14.64
N GLN A 107 21.28 -14.05 -13.49
CA GLN A 107 19.96 -13.42 -13.46
C GLN A 107 20.05 -11.91 -13.78
N PRO A 108 19.05 -11.36 -14.51
CA PRO A 108 19.00 -9.93 -14.78
C PRO A 108 18.81 -9.14 -13.48
N ARG A 109 19.39 -7.94 -13.43
CA ARG A 109 19.19 -7.02 -12.30
C ARG A 109 17.73 -6.58 -12.21
N PRO A 110 17.19 -6.38 -11.00
CA PRO A 110 15.92 -5.71 -10.83
C PRO A 110 15.90 -4.34 -11.54
N ILE A 111 14.74 -3.96 -12.06
CA ILE A 111 14.55 -2.75 -12.86
C ILE A 111 13.49 -1.89 -12.18
N LEU A 112 13.82 -0.65 -11.89
CA LEU A 112 12.83 0.36 -11.51
C LEU A 112 12.13 0.90 -12.75
N ARG A 113 10.80 0.88 -12.74
CA ARG A 113 9.96 1.50 -13.77
C ARG A 113 9.00 2.50 -13.15
N GLN A 114 8.60 3.47 -13.96
CA GLN A 114 7.69 4.54 -13.58
C GLN A 114 6.58 4.63 -14.64
N HIS A 115 5.33 4.74 -14.20
CA HIS A 115 4.20 5.02 -15.05
C HIS A 115 3.47 6.26 -14.54
N ASP A 116 3.14 7.20 -15.43
CA ASP A 116 2.67 8.53 -15.02
C ASP A 116 1.39 8.50 -14.19
N ALA A 117 0.45 7.64 -14.54
CA ALA A 117 -0.85 7.55 -13.85
C ALA A 117 -0.81 6.70 -12.57
N THR A 118 0.12 5.74 -12.45
CA THR A 118 0.07 4.71 -11.39
C THR A 118 1.28 4.69 -10.49
N GLY A 119 2.37 5.39 -10.83
CA GLY A 119 3.56 5.48 -10.00
C GLY A 119 4.64 4.49 -10.34
N ALA A 120 5.48 4.20 -9.35
CA ALA A 120 6.65 3.36 -9.50
C ALA A 120 6.32 1.89 -9.24
N TYR A 121 7.05 0.99 -9.92
CA TYR A 121 7.04 -0.43 -9.64
C TYR A 121 8.41 -1.04 -9.99
N GLY A 122 8.74 -2.14 -9.33
CA GLY A 122 9.96 -2.90 -9.57
C GLY A 122 9.67 -4.15 -10.41
N LEU A 123 10.50 -4.41 -11.40
CA LEU A 123 10.52 -5.64 -12.18
C LEU A 123 11.72 -6.49 -11.80
N SER A 124 11.57 -7.80 -11.72
CA SER A 124 12.70 -8.70 -11.42
C SER A 124 12.42 -10.13 -11.87
N VAL A 125 13.47 -10.95 -11.97
CA VAL A 125 13.38 -12.39 -12.14
C VAL A 125 13.84 -13.07 -10.86
N GLN A 126 13.05 -14.04 -10.40
CA GLN A 126 13.39 -14.87 -9.25
C GLN A 126 12.74 -16.26 -9.44
N ASP A 127 13.47 -17.34 -9.14
CA ASP A 127 12.96 -18.72 -9.17
C ASP A 127 12.18 -19.08 -10.46
N GLY A 128 12.70 -18.67 -11.61
CA GLY A 128 12.09 -18.94 -12.92
C GLY A 128 10.80 -18.17 -13.20
N LYS A 129 10.50 -17.13 -12.43
CA LYS A 129 9.32 -16.27 -12.60
C LYS A 129 9.75 -14.81 -12.77
N ALA A 130 9.03 -14.09 -13.64
CA ALA A 130 9.08 -12.64 -13.68
C ALA A 130 8.12 -12.06 -12.66
N TYR A 131 8.54 -11.01 -11.97
CA TYR A 131 7.77 -10.31 -10.95
C TYR A 131 7.58 -8.85 -11.28
N LEU A 132 6.40 -8.31 -10.94
CA LEU A 132 6.16 -6.88 -10.77
C LEU A 132 5.74 -6.65 -9.33
N ARG A 133 6.43 -5.74 -8.63
CA ARG A 133 6.20 -5.44 -7.21
C ARG A 133 5.99 -3.96 -7.01
N SER A 134 4.98 -3.59 -6.24
CA SER A 134 4.75 -2.20 -5.84
C SER A 134 3.80 -2.10 -4.65
N CYS A 135 3.94 -1.02 -3.89
CA CYS A 135 3.02 -0.59 -2.84
C CYS A 135 1.97 0.35 -3.43
N ILE A 136 0.71 -0.07 -3.44
CA ILE A 136 -0.43 0.80 -3.74
C ILE A 136 -0.77 1.57 -2.46
N ASN A 137 -0.88 2.88 -2.60
CA ASN A 137 -1.13 3.78 -1.49
C ASN A 137 -2.63 4.12 -1.39
N PRO A 138 -3.17 4.36 -0.19
CA PRO A 138 -4.56 4.84 -0.03
C PRO A 138 -4.84 6.09 -0.85
N ARG A 139 -3.82 6.96 -0.96
CA ARG A 139 -3.81 8.17 -1.78
C ARG A 139 -2.44 8.37 -2.42
N GLY A 140 -2.45 8.98 -3.59
CA GLY A 140 -1.23 9.21 -4.38
C GLY A 140 -0.84 8.01 -5.21
N LYS A 141 0.31 8.12 -5.88
CA LYS A 141 0.82 7.11 -6.81
C LYS A 141 1.38 5.90 -6.07
N ALA A 142 1.51 4.75 -6.72
CA ALA A 142 2.22 3.60 -6.16
C ALA A 142 3.72 3.91 -5.97
N ALA A 143 4.35 3.18 -5.05
CA ALA A 143 5.75 3.34 -4.70
C ALA A 143 6.42 1.97 -4.56
N VAL A 144 7.68 1.84 -4.94
CA VAL A 144 8.46 0.62 -4.68
C VAL A 144 9.70 0.89 -3.83
N THR A 145 10.11 2.15 -3.71
CA THR A 145 11.17 2.55 -2.78
C THR A 145 10.58 3.25 -1.56
N TYR A 146 11.27 3.13 -0.42
CA TYR A 146 10.85 3.79 0.82
C TYR A 146 10.79 5.32 0.66
N THR A 147 11.74 5.89 -0.09
CA THR A 147 11.78 7.33 -0.38
C THR A 147 10.53 7.80 -1.12
N GLN A 148 10.10 7.07 -2.16
CA GLN A 148 8.86 7.39 -2.89
C GLN A 148 7.64 7.31 -1.98
N PHE A 149 7.58 6.26 -1.15
CA PHE A 149 6.48 6.06 -0.21
C PHE A 149 6.36 7.22 0.79
N ILE A 150 7.47 7.62 1.41
CA ILE A 150 7.51 8.73 2.36
C ILE A 150 7.20 10.08 1.67
N GLN A 151 7.73 10.32 0.48
CA GLN A 151 7.43 11.54 -0.29
C GLN A 151 5.93 11.68 -0.58
N ASN A 152 5.24 10.58 -0.91
CA ASN A 152 3.78 10.61 -1.08
C ASN A 152 3.06 11.05 0.21
N ARG A 153 3.49 10.60 1.39
CA ARG A 153 2.87 11.03 2.66
C ARG A 153 3.00 12.55 2.89
N TYR A 154 4.13 13.13 2.49
CA TYR A 154 4.33 14.58 2.62
C TYR A 154 3.50 15.40 1.64
N THR A 155 3.23 14.88 0.44
CA THR A 155 2.54 15.61 -0.62
C THR A 155 1.02 15.44 -0.58
N VAL A 156 0.51 14.25 -0.24
CA VAL A 156 -0.94 13.96 -0.36
C VAL A 156 -1.69 13.87 0.98
N ASP A 157 -1.01 13.59 2.10
CA ASP A 157 -1.72 13.34 3.38
C ASP A 157 -1.87 14.58 4.27
N LEU A 158 -1.13 15.65 4.01
CA LEU A 158 -1.21 16.91 4.77
C LEU A 158 -2.46 17.71 4.37
N GLN A 159 -3.64 17.17 4.69
CA GLN A 159 -4.95 17.78 4.42
C GLN A 159 -5.57 18.32 5.72
N PRO A 160 -6.21 19.51 5.71
CA PRO A 160 -6.85 20.08 6.89
C PRO A 160 -7.88 19.15 7.55
N SER A 161 -8.60 18.36 6.76
CA SER A 161 -9.58 17.37 7.25
C SER A 161 -8.95 16.32 8.18
N ARG A 162 -7.71 15.91 7.94
CA ARG A 162 -7.00 14.96 8.81
C ARG A 162 -6.49 15.58 10.09
N PHE A 163 -6.26 16.89 10.10
CA PHE A 163 -5.80 17.58 11.30
C PHE A 163 -6.84 17.45 12.44
N VAL A 164 -8.13 17.56 12.12
CA VAL A 164 -9.21 17.36 13.11
C VAL A 164 -9.26 15.92 13.61
N HIS A 165 -9.20 14.93 12.70
CA HIS A 165 -9.16 13.52 13.08
C HIS A 165 -7.89 13.15 13.86
N TRP A 166 -6.77 13.81 13.58
CA TRP A 166 -5.52 13.65 14.31
C TRP A 166 -5.59 14.27 15.72
N LEU A 167 -6.09 15.50 15.85
CA LEU A 167 -6.29 16.16 17.15
C LEU A 167 -7.24 15.38 18.06
N THR A 168 -8.22 14.70 17.47
CA THR A 168 -9.18 13.86 18.22
C THR A 168 -8.70 12.42 18.39
N GLY A 169 -7.49 12.06 17.95
CA GLY A 169 -6.94 10.71 18.07
C GLY A 169 -7.70 9.64 17.27
N GLN A 170 -8.52 10.03 16.30
CA GLN A 170 -9.29 9.09 15.47
C GLN A 170 -8.43 8.47 14.36
N GLN A 171 -7.46 9.22 13.82
CA GLN A 171 -6.56 8.75 12.77
C GLN A 171 -5.17 9.40 12.87
N PRO A 172 -4.10 8.72 12.44
CA PRO A 172 -2.78 9.36 12.35
C PRO A 172 -2.78 10.46 11.28
N LEU A 173 -1.93 11.47 11.45
CA LEU A 173 -1.81 12.58 10.49
C LEU A 173 -1.37 12.11 9.10
N ARG A 174 -0.50 11.08 9.04
CA ARG A 174 0.00 10.45 7.81
C ARG A 174 -0.52 9.03 7.71
N ASP A 175 -0.90 8.63 6.50
CA ASP A 175 -1.51 7.33 6.26
C ASP A 175 -0.43 6.35 5.80
N TYR A 176 0.10 5.56 6.73
CA TYR A 176 1.16 4.61 6.41
C TYR A 176 0.65 3.28 5.88
N ARG A 177 -0.64 3.18 5.56
CA ARG A 177 -1.18 1.96 4.98
C ARG A 177 -0.64 1.75 3.58
N CYS A 178 -0.51 0.49 3.20
CA CYS A 178 -0.02 0.07 1.90
C CYS A 178 -0.66 -1.26 1.53
N LEU A 179 -1.06 -1.38 0.27
CA LEU A 179 -1.37 -2.65 -0.36
C LEU A 179 -0.18 -3.08 -1.21
N TRP A 180 0.62 -4.00 -0.68
CA TRP A 180 1.70 -4.61 -1.43
C TRP A 180 1.13 -5.57 -2.47
N ALA A 181 1.43 -5.28 -3.73
CA ALA A 181 1.02 -6.06 -4.87
C ALA A 181 2.23 -6.79 -5.46
N TYR A 182 2.15 -8.11 -5.54
CA TYR A 182 3.18 -8.99 -6.10
C TYR A 182 2.58 -9.77 -7.26
N PHE A 183 2.88 -9.35 -8.48
CA PHE A 183 2.47 -10.07 -9.66
C PHE A 183 3.58 -11.04 -10.04
N SER A 184 3.21 -12.20 -10.55
CA SER A 184 4.17 -13.17 -11.06
C SER A 184 3.64 -13.95 -12.25
N ILE A 185 4.53 -14.19 -13.22
CA ILE A 185 4.30 -15.04 -14.39
C ILE A 185 5.48 -16.01 -14.52
N PRO A 186 5.25 -17.33 -14.67
CA PRO A 186 6.30 -18.29 -14.98
C PRO A 186 6.98 -17.97 -16.32
N LEU A 187 8.31 -18.04 -16.38
CA LEU A 187 9.07 -17.76 -17.60
C LEU A 187 9.11 -18.94 -18.56
N GLU A 188 9.07 -20.18 -18.06
CA GLU A 188 9.10 -21.41 -18.87
C GLU A 188 10.25 -21.42 -19.90
N GLY A 189 11.42 -20.88 -19.52
CA GLY A 189 12.59 -20.77 -20.39
C GLY A 189 12.57 -19.60 -21.38
N SER A 190 11.52 -18.78 -21.38
CA SER A 190 11.41 -17.57 -22.22
C SER A 190 12.15 -16.37 -21.61
N PRO A 191 12.59 -15.40 -22.42
CA PRO A 191 13.15 -14.14 -21.94
C PRO A 191 12.14 -13.35 -21.09
N PRO A 192 12.59 -12.66 -20.02
CA PRO A 192 11.70 -11.97 -19.09
C PRO A 192 10.96 -10.76 -19.68
N GLU A 193 11.45 -10.18 -20.78
CA GLU A 193 10.90 -8.97 -21.39
C GLU A 193 9.43 -9.14 -21.81
N ALA A 194 9.08 -10.30 -22.38
CA ALA A 194 7.71 -10.59 -22.78
C ALA A 194 6.77 -10.75 -21.57
N ALA A 195 7.29 -11.31 -20.47
CA ALA A 195 6.56 -11.41 -19.22
C ALA A 195 6.38 -10.03 -18.58
N TYR A 196 7.42 -9.19 -18.57
CA TYR A 196 7.34 -7.81 -18.08
C TYR A 196 6.29 -6.99 -18.81
N GLN A 197 6.27 -7.01 -20.14
CA GLN A 197 5.23 -6.33 -20.92
C GLN A 197 3.81 -6.79 -20.55
N THR A 198 3.65 -8.10 -20.27
CA THR A 198 2.36 -8.66 -19.85
C THR A 198 1.95 -8.15 -18.45
N LEU A 199 2.92 -8.10 -17.52
CA LEU A 199 2.72 -7.59 -16.17
C LEU A 199 2.39 -6.08 -16.18
N GLU A 200 3.17 -5.29 -16.91
CA GLU A 200 3.00 -3.84 -17.06
C GLU A 200 1.68 -3.48 -17.73
N LYS A 201 1.22 -4.28 -18.71
CA LYS A 201 -0.11 -4.09 -19.32
C LYS A 201 -1.25 -4.35 -18.33
N THR A 202 -1.07 -5.27 -17.39
CA THR A 202 -2.10 -5.65 -16.42
C THR A 202 -2.14 -4.71 -15.21
N TRP A 203 -0.99 -4.11 -14.87
CA TRP A 203 -0.82 -3.28 -13.68
C TRP A 203 -1.81 -2.10 -13.57
N PRO A 204 -2.07 -1.27 -14.60
CA PRO A 204 -2.94 -0.11 -14.47
C PRO A 204 -4.37 -0.44 -14.05
N THR A 205 -4.97 -1.48 -14.63
CA THR A 205 -6.33 -1.91 -14.29
C THR A 205 -6.42 -2.38 -12.84
N TRP A 206 -5.43 -3.14 -12.38
CA TRP A 206 -5.36 -3.60 -11.00
C TRP A 206 -5.18 -2.45 -10.01
N TYR A 207 -4.25 -1.55 -10.30
CA TYR A 207 -4.00 -0.36 -9.51
C TYR A 207 -5.26 0.48 -9.36
N GLN A 208 -5.95 0.77 -10.48
CA GLN A 208 -7.17 1.57 -10.47
C GLN A 208 -8.28 0.96 -9.61
N TRP A 209 -8.48 -0.37 -9.71
CA TRP A 209 -9.47 -1.06 -8.90
C TRP A 209 -9.17 -0.93 -7.40
N TRP A 210 -7.93 -1.18 -6.98
CA TRP A 210 -7.54 -1.08 -5.57
C TRP A 210 -7.47 0.35 -5.05
N GLN A 211 -7.19 1.32 -5.90
CA GLN A 211 -7.27 2.73 -5.53
C GLN A 211 -8.70 3.12 -5.16
N ALA A 212 -9.69 2.62 -5.91
CA ALA A 212 -11.11 2.88 -5.65
C ALA A 212 -11.68 2.04 -4.49
N ASN A 213 -11.09 0.87 -4.24
CA ASN A 213 -11.56 -0.11 -3.24
C ASN A 213 -10.54 -0.30 -2.11
N PHE A 214 -9.81 0.76 -1.74
CA PHE A 214 -8.76 0.66 -0.73
C PHE A 214 -9.36 0.31 0.64
N PRO A 215 -8.88 -0.73 1.35
CA PRO A 215 -9.48 -1.17 2.61
C PRO A 215 -9.33 -0.15 3.74
N THR A 216 -10.39 0.03 4.53
CA THR A 216 -10.47 1.04 5.60
C THR A 216 -10.18 0.52 7.00
N LEU A 217 -9.51 -0.64 7.13
CA LEU A 217 -9.04 -1.19 8.41
C LEU A 217 -8.38 -0.13 9.31
#